data_AF-A0AAW9K9G2-F1
#
_entry.id   AF-A0AAW9K9G2-F1
#
_cell.length_a   1.000
_cell.length_b   1.000
_cell.length_c   1.000
_cell.angle_alpha   90.00
_cell.angle_beta   90.00
_cell.angle_gamma   90.00
#
_symmetry.space_group_name_H-M   'P 1'
#
loop_
_entity.id
_entity.type
_entity.pdbx_description
1 polymer ?
#
loop_
_entity_poly.entity_id
_entity_poly.type
_entity_poly.pdbx_seq_one_letter_code
_entity_poly.pdbx_strand_id
1 'polypeptide(L)'
;IDGIVISTQHSEDVSQEQIREDLMEHVIKAVVPAELLDDSTKYYINPTGRFVVGGPQGDSGLTGRKIIVDTYGGYGRHGGGAFSGKDPTKVDRSAAYAARWVAKNLVAAGVADKLEIQLAYAIG
;
A
#
# COMPACT_ATOMS: atom_id res chain seq x y z
N ILE A 1 -11.00 0.32 -13.63
CA ILE A 1 -10.81 0.20 -12.15
C ILE A 1 -12.20 0.34 -11.54
N ASP A 2 -12.65 -0.55 -10.66
CA ASP A 2 -14.06 -0.47 -10.20
C ASP A 2 -14.30 0.68 -9.22
N GLY A 3 -13.31 0.98 -8.37
CA GLY A 3 -13.43 2.08 -7.42
C GLY A 3 -12.10 2.52 -6.81
N ILE A 4 -12.04 3.80 -6.48
CA ILE A 4 -10.93 4.47 -5.82
C ILE A 4 -11.44 5.12 -4.55
N VAL A 5 -10.75 4.88 -3.43
CA VAL A 5 -11.10 5.44 -2.13
C VAL A 5 -9.91 6.23 -1.60
N ILE A 6 -10.14 7.48 -1.22
CA ILE A 6 -9.15 8.32 -0.54
C ILE A 6 -9.81 8.96 0.68
N SER A 7 -9.22 8.71 1.85
CA SER A 7 -9.53 9.46 3.07
C SER A 7 -8.26 10.16 3.52
N THR A 8 -8.23 11.49 3.40
CA THR A 8 -7.08 12.31 3.80
C THR A 8 -7.46 13.27 4.90
N GLN A 9 -6.56 13.40 5.89
CA GLN A 9 -6.65 14.45 6.89
C GLN A 9 -6.47 15.81 6.20
N HIS A 10 -7.17 16.84 6.69
CA HIS A 10 -7.13 18.19 6.10
C HIS A 10 -7.26 19.29 7.16
N SER A 11 -6.91 20.53 6.79
CA SER A 11 -7.15 21.72 7.62
C SER A 11 -8.65 22.00 7.74
N GLU A 12 -9.06 22.68 8.81
CA GLU A 12 -10.46 23.08 9.03
C GLU A 12 -10.97 24.07 7.98
N ASP A 13 -10.06 24.82 7.36
CA ASP A 13 -10.37 25.90 6.42
C ASP A 13 -10.64 25.44 4.98
N VAL A 14 -10.39 24.16 4.67
CA VAL A 14 -10.52 23.63 3.30
C VAL A 14 -11.90 23.00 3.12
N SER A 15 -12.58 23.37 2.03
CA SER A 15 -13.88 22.81 1.68
C SER A 15 -13.75 21.39 1.12
N GLN A 16 -14.82 20.60 1.26
CA GLN A 16 -14.86 19.24 0.67
C GLN A 16 -14.78 19.27 -0.86
N GLU A 17 -15.33 20.32 -1.49
CA GLU A 17 -15.26 20.47 -2.94
C GLU A 17 -13.83 20.70 -3.41
N GLN A 18 -13.10 21.59 -2.75
CA GLN A 18 -11.69 21.84 -3.05
C GLN A 18 -10.86 20.55 -2.88
N ILE A 19 -11.06 19.82 -1.77
CA ILE A 19 -10.37 18.53 -1.54
C ILE A 19 -10.67 17.54 -2.67
N ARG A 20 -11.94 17.47 -3.11
CA ARG A 20 -12.35 16.57 -4.17
C ARG A 20 -11.70 16.93 -5.50
N GLU A 21 -11.76 18.19 -5.90
CA GLU A 21 -11.15 18.69 -7.12
C GLU A 21 -9.63 18.45 -7.12
N ASP A 22 -8.95 18.82 -6.04
CA ASP A 22 -7.50 18.68 -5.91
C ASP A 22 -7.04 17.22 -5.94
N LEU A 23 -7.74 16.32 -5.23
CA LEU A 23 -7.39 14.90 -5.24
C LEU A 23 -7.69 14.24 -6.58
N MET A 24 -8.72 14.68 -7.29
CA MET A 24 -8.97 14.22 -8.66
C MET A 24 -7.84 14.64 -9.60
N GLU A 25 -7.45 15.91 -9.59
CA GLU A 25 -6.47 16.46 -10.53
C GLU A 25 -5.02 16.08 -10.18
N HIS A 26 -4.62 16.33 -8.94
CA HIS A 26 -3.22 16.27 -8.54
C HIS A 26 -2.79 14.91 -7.98
N VAL A 27 -3.73 14.00 -7.70
CA VAL A 27 -3.42 12.66 -7.17
C VAL A 27 -3.92 11.56 -8.09
N ILE A 28 -5.23 11.49 -8.33
CA ILE A 28 -5.82 10.36 -9.06
C ILE A 28 -5.39 10.38 -10.53
N LYS A 29 -5.66 11.47 -11.26
CA LYS A 29 -5.26 11.59 -12.67
C LYS A 29 -3.74 11.63 -12.87
N ALA A 30 -3.00 12.08 -11.87
CA ALA A 30 -1.54 12.14 -11.92
C ALA A 30 -0.87 10.77 -11.77
N VAL A 31 -1.50 9.82 -11.05
CA VAL A 31 -0.90 8.52 -10.70
C VAL A 31 -1.53 7.36 -11.46
N VAL A 32 -2.84 7.41 -11.73
CA VAL A 32 -3.56 6.32 -12.37
C VAL A 32 -3.58 6.53 -13.89
N PRO A 33 -3.10 5.57 -14.69
CA PRO A 33 -3.18 5.65 -16.14
C PRO A 33 -4.63 5.84 -16.62
N ALA A 34 -4.83 6.77 -17.55
CA ALA A 34 -6.17 7.17 -18.00
C ALA A 34 -6.95 6.01 -18.62
N GLU A 35 -6.28 5.07 -19.28
CA GLU A 35 -6.86 3.87 -19.88
C GLU A 35 -7.44 2.87 -18.86
N LEU A 36 -7.11 3.02 -17.57
CA LEU A 36 -7.66 2.21 -16.49
C LEU A 36 -8.87 2.86 -15.80
N LEU A 37 -9.20 4.11 -16.17
CA LEU A 37 -10.31 4.88 -15.64
C LEU A 37 -11.41 5.01 -16.71
N ASP A 38 -12.66 4.88 -16.27
CA ASP A 38 -13.84 4.98 -17.13
C ASP A 38 -15.01 5.65 -16.40
N ASP A 39 -16.10 5.90 -17.11
CA ASP A 39 -17.31 6.53 -16.57
C ASP A 39 -17.99 5.69 -15.47
N SER A 40 -17.66 4.40 -15.36
CA SER A 40 -18.18 3.50 -14.33
C SER A 40 -17.32 3.46 -13.07
N THR A 41 -16.11 4.03 -13.11
CA THR A 41 -15.17 4.07 -11.99
C THR A 41 -15.74 4.92 -10.86
N LYS A 42 -15.86 4.34 -9.67
CA LYS A 42 -16.44 5.01 -8.50
C LYS A 42 -15.39 5.73 -7.68
N TYR A 43 -15.62 6.99 -7.35
CA TYR A 43 -14.69 7.81 -6.57
C TYR A 43 -15.25 8.18 -5.19
N TYR A 44 -14.67 7.61 -4.15
CA TYR A 44 -15.00 7.86 -2.75
C TYR A 44 -13.91 8.71 -2.10
N ILE A 45 -14.08 10.03 -2.18
CA ILE A 45 -13.13 11.01 -1.63
C ILE A 45 -13.71 11.57 -0.34
N ASN A 46 -12.98 11.43 0.76
CA ASN A 46 -13.40 11.77 2.13
C ASN A 46 -14.87 11.41 2.40
N PRO A 47 -15.28 10.13 2.25
CA PRO A 47 -16.69 9.73 2.31
C PRO A 47 -17.35 9.99 3.66
N THR A 48 -16.57 10.11 4.73
CA THR A 48 -17.05 10.49 6.07
C THR A 48 -17.17 12.00 6.27
N GLY A 49 -16.81 12.80 5.27
CA GLY A 49 -16.77 14.25 5.32
C GLY A 49 -15.54 14.78 6.07
N ARG A 50 -15.76 15.38 7.25
CA ARG A 50 -14.73 16.13 7.99
C ARG A 50 -13.71 15.18 8.62
N PHE A 51 -12.42 15.36 8.29
CA PHE A 51 -11.29 14.63 8.86
C PHE A 51 -10.16 15.59 9.24
N VAL A 52 -10.36 16.34 10.32
CA VAL A 52 -9.37 17.33 10.82
C VAL A 52 -8.42 16.71 11.83
N VAL A 53 -8.95 15.93 12.78
CA VAL A 53 -8.15 15.28 13.82
C VAL A 53 -7.64 13.95 13.29
N GLY A 54 -6.32 13.81 13.21
CA GLY A 54 -5.64 12.62 12.71
C GLY A 54 -4.30 12.39 13.40
N GLY A 55 -3.48 11.52 12.82
CA GLY A 55 -2.22 11.10 13.44
C GLY A 55 -2.45 10.41 14.81
N PRO A 56 -1.44 10.42 15.70
CA PRO A 56 -1.53 9.75 17.00
C PRO A 56 -2.63 10.29 17.93
N GLN A 57 -3.13 11.51 17.68
CA GLN A 57 -4.25 12.08 18.42
C GLN A 57 -5.57 11.35 18.09
N GLY A 58 -5.72 10.86 16.87
CA GLY A 58 -6.93 10.19 16.40
C GLY A 58 -6.89 8.66 16.48
N ASP A 59 -5.70 8.05 16.35
CA ASP A 59 -5.52 6.59 16.39
C ASP A 59 -4.10 6.20 16.84
N SER A 60 -3.99 5.23 17.74
CA SER A 60 -2.70 4.76 18.25
C SER A 60 -1.94 3.92 17.21
N GLY A 61 -0.69 4.29 16.93
CA GLY A 61 0.17 3.57 15.99
C GLY A 61 1.12 2.58 16.67
N LEU A 62 1.35 1.43 16.03
CA LEU A 62 2.38 0.46 16.44
C LEU A 62 3.18 -0.02 15.23
N THR A 63 4.48 -0.24 15.44
CA THR A 63 5.38 -0.82 14.42
C THR A 63 4.88 -2.20 13.98
N GLY A 64 4.93 -2.48 12.67
CA GLY A 64 4.55 -3.79 12.13
C GLY A 64 3.05 -4.04 12.02
N ARG A 65 2.20 -3.01 12.07
CA ARG A 65 0.74 -3.13 11.89
C ARG A 65 0.25 -2.89 10.45
N LYS A 66 1.17 -2.70 9.50
CA LYS A 66 0.88 -2.46 8.08
C LYS A 66 1.56 -3.46 7.14
N ILE A 67 1.88 -4.68 7.62
CA ILE A 67 2.67 -5.68 6.87
C ILE A 67 2.12 -6.07 5.49
N ILE A 68 0.79 -6.04 5.30
CA ILE A 68 0.19 -6.30 3.98
C ILE A 68 0.30 -5.10 3.04
N VAL A 69 0.27 -3.88 3.58
CA VAL A 69 0.54 -2.63 2.84
C VAL A 69 2.02 -2.57 2.45
N ASP A 70 2.92 -3.00 3.35
CA ASP A 70 4.37 -3.03 3.12
C ASP A 70 4.81 -4.07 2.06
N THR A 71 3.91 -4.98 1.65
CA THR A 71 4.24 -6.09 0.76
C THR A 71 3.43 -6.08 -0.54
N TYR A 72 2.45 -6.98 -0.66
CA TYR A 72 1.83 -7.30 -1.95
C TYR A 72 0.32 -7.01 -1.98
N GLY A 73 -0.20 -6.20 -1.05
CA GLY A 73 -1.59 -5.74 -1.09
C GLY A 73 -2.63 -6.87 -1.04
N GLY A 74 -2.27 -8.02 -0.47
CA GLY A 74 -3.12 -9.21 -0.41
C GLY A 74 -3.04 -10.15 -1.62
N TYR A 75 -2.26 -9.81 -2.65
CA TYR A 75 -2.12 -10.65 -3.85
C TYR A 75 -1.30 -11.94 -3.62
N GLY A 76 -0.33 -11.89 -2.70
CA GLY A 76 0.52 -13.02 -2.32
C GLY A 76 0.49 -13.27 -0.82
N ARG A 77 1.04 -14.41 -0.40
CA ARG A 77 1.08 -14.80 1.02
C ARG A 77 2.16 -14.05 1.80
N HIS A 78 1.92 -13.90 3.10
CA HIS A 78 2.83 -13.22 4.02
C HIS A 78 3.25 -14.15 5.17
N GLY A 79 4.55 -14.21 5.49
CA GLY A 79 5.09 -15.09 6.55
C GLY A 79 4.83 -14.63 7.98
N GLY A 80 4.30 -13.41 8.15
CA GLY A 80 3.84 -12.85 9.43
C GLY A 80 4.81 -11.89 10.13
N GLY A 81 6.11 -11.95 9.81
CA GLY A 81 7.11 -11.06 10.41
C GLY A 81 7.08 -9.63 9.87
N ALA A 82 7.08 -8.63 10.76
CA ALA A 82 7.25 -7.21 10.38
C ALA A 82 8.69 -6.88 9.95
N PHE A 83 8.86 -5.83 9.13
CA PHE A 83 10.19 -5.39 8.64
C PHE A 83 10.83 -4.26 9.46
N SER A 84 10.06 -3.20 9.74
CA SER A 84 10.56 -2.01 10.43
C SER A 84 11.00 -2.32 11.86
N GLY A 85 12.08 -1.68 12.30
CA GLY A 85 12.67 -1.90 13.64
C GLY A 85 13.60 -3.10 13.75
N LYS A 86 13.88 -3.82 12.66
CA LYS A 86 14.77 -4.99 12.64
C LYS A 86 16.03 -4.75 11.81
N ASP A 87 17.19 -5.05 12.38
CA ASP A 87 18.45 -5.08 11.64
C ASP A 87 18.46 -6.28 10.65
N PRO A 88 19.34 -6.29 9.63
CA PRO A 88 19.26 -7.26 8.54
C PRO A 88 19.60 -8.70 8.93
N THR A 89 20.06 -8.97 10.15
CA THR A 89 20.23 -10.35 10.64
C THR A 89 18.88 -11.04 10.89
N LYS A 90 17.76 -10.29 10.99
CA LYS A 90 16.43 -10.85 11.22
C LYS A 90 15.82 -11.27 9.89
N VAL A 91 15.69 -12.57 9.70
CA VAL A 91 15.25 -13.18 8.44
C VAL A 91 13.85 -12.76 8.00
N ASP A 92 12.98 -12.31 8.91
CA ASP A 92 11.71 -11.68 8.56
C ASP A 92 11.88 -10.58 7.50
N ARG A 93 12.98 -9.81 7.58
CA ARG A 93 13.32 -8.73 6.65
C ARG A 93 14.21 -9.21 5.52
N SER A 94 15.36 -9.78 5.84
CA SER A 94 16.36 -10.12 4.83
C SER A 94 15.93 -11.25 3.90
N ALA A 95 15.26 -12.29 4.41
CA ALA A 95 14.76 -13.38 3.56
C ALA A 95 13.55 -12.94 2.71
N ALA A 96 12.67 -12.10 3.24
CA ALA A 96 11.58 -11.52 2.44
C ALA A 96 12.12 -10.69 1.27
N TYR A 97 13.17 -9.90 1.50
CA TYR A 97 13.83 -9.12 0.45
C TYR A 97 14.52 -10.02 -0.58
N ALA A 98 15.19 -11.09 -0.13
CA ALA A 98 15.79 -12.08 -1.02
C ALA A 98 14.73 -12.79 -1.87
N ALA A 99 13.63 -13.23 -1.27
CA ALA A 99 12.51 -13.87 -1.99
C ALA A 99 11.91 -12.92 -3.03
N ARG A 100 11.72 -11.64 -2.70
CA ARG A 100 11.30 -10.62 -3.67
C ARG A 100 12.28 -10.48 -4.83
N TRP A 101 13.58 -10.43 -4.53
CA TRP A 101 14.62 -10.32 -5.55
C TRP A 101 14.59 -11.51 -6.50
N VAL A 102 14.53 -12.74 -5.98
CA VAL A 102 14.47 -13.96 -6.82
C VAL A 102 13.19 -13.95 -7.68
N ALA A 103 12.02 -13.73 -7.07
CA ALA A 103 10.74 -13.75 -7.80
C ALA A 103 10.71 -12.69 -8.92
N LYS A 104 11.16 -11.47 -8.63
CA LYS A 104 11.25 -10.38 -9.63
C LYS A 104 12.12 -10.78 -10.82
N ASN A 105 13.29 -11.36 -10.57
CA ASN A 105 14.24 -11.67 -11.63
C ASN A 105 13.79 -12.88 -12.47
N LEU A 106 13.18 -13.90 -11.87
CA LEU A 106 12.67 -15.04 -12.63
C LEU A 106 11.50 -14.65 -13.55
N VAL A 107 10.59 -13.80 -13.08
CA VAL A 107 9.52 -13.25 -13.93
C VAL A 107 10.11 -12.39 -15.05
N ALA A 108 11.07 -11.50 -14.74
CA ALA A 108 11.73 -10.67 -15.74
C ALA A 108 12.52 -11.48 -16.78
N ALA A 109 13.03 -12.66 -16.41
CA ALA A 109 13.72 -13.58 -17.31
C ALA A 109 12.76 -14.44 -18.17
N GLY A 110 11.44 -14.26 -18.05
CA GLY A 110 10.44 -15.01 -18.81
C GLY A 110 10.24 -16.46 -18.34
N VAL A 111 10.69 -16.80 -17.12
CA VAL A 111 10.53 -18.16 -16.57
C VAL A 111 9.07 -18.43 -16.21
N ALA A 112 8.32 -17.40 -15.80
CA ALA A 112 6.89 -17.47 -15.51
C ALA A 112 6.26 -16.07 -15.56
N ASP A 113 4.94 -15.99 -15.80
CA ASP A 113 4.19 -14.72 -15.76
C ASP A 113 4.03 -14.17 -14.33
N LYS A 114 4.01 -15.07 -13.34
CA LYS A 114 3.92 -14.75 -11.91
C LYS A 114 4.60 -15.83 -11.09
N LEU A 115 5.15 -15.46 -9.93
CA LEU A 115 5.90 -16.39 -9.09
C LEU A 115 5.76 -16.02 -7.60
N GLU A 116 5.48 -17.02 -6.77
CA GLU A 116 5.48 -16.92 -5.30
C GLU A 116 6.60 -17.80 -4.74
N ILE A 117 7.38 -17.29 -3.79
CA ILE A 117 8.49 -18.00 -3.13
C ILE A 117 8.27 -17.98 -1.63
N GLN A 118 8.40 -19.14 -1.00
CA GLN A 118 8.39 -19.29 0.45
C GLN A 118 9.76 -19.76 0.93
N LEU A 119 10.31 -19.07 1.92
CA LEU A 119 11.52 -19.45 2.63
C LEU A 119 11.18 -19.63 4.12
N ALA A 120 11.79 -20.63 4.75
CA ALA A 120 11.65 -20.88 6.19
C ALA A 120 13.02 -21.16 6.80
N TYR A 121 13.23 -20.67 8.02
CA TYR A 121 14.50 -20.79 8.75
C TYR A 121 14.25 -21.34 10.15
N ALA A 122 15.22 -22.09 10.65
CA ALA A 122 15.34 -22.40 12.07
C ALA A 122 16.37 -21.46 12.71
N ILE A 123 16.19 -21.12 13.99
CA ILE A 123 17.17 -20.32 14.73
C ILE A 123 18.48 -21.10 14.88
N GLY A 124 19.61 -20.39 14.75
CA GLY A 124 20.97 -20.92 14.92
C GLY A 124 21.76 -20.07 15.91
#